data_AF-A0A9E4LUG5-F1
#
_entry.id   AF-A0A9E4LUG5-F1
#
_cell.length_a   1.000
_cell.length_b   1.000
_cell.length_c   1.000
_cell.angle_alpha   90.00
_cell.angle_beta   90.00
_cell.angle_gamma   90.00
#
_symmetry.space_group_name_H-M   'P 1'
#
loop_
_entity.id
_entity.type
_entity.pdbx_description
1 polymer ?
#
loop_
_entity_poly.entity_id
_entity_poly.type
_entity_poly.pdbx_seq_one_letter_code
_entity_poly.pdbx_strand_id
1 'polypeptide(L)' 'MNEDRITIIAESFEAAALEFHRRNLSAEGYRMAGPIAMSRFEMLNGPERQDLFDGKPMFAVTFVKES' A
#
# COMPACT_ATOMS: atom_id res chain seq x y z
N MET A 1 -17.27 -12.33 0.44
CA MET A 1 -17.05 -10.91 0.70
C MET A 1 -16.04 -10.43 -0.32
N ASN A 2 -16.43 -9.54 -1.22
CA ASN A 2 -15.44 -8.74 -1.92
C ASN A 2 -15.03 -7.65 -0.93
N GLU A 3 -13.75 -7.50 -0.67
CA GLU A 3 -13.22 -6.37 0.08
C GLU A 3 -12.53 -5.47 -0.93
N ASP A 4 -12.95 -4.22 -1.02
CA ASP A 4 -12.23 -3.23 -1.81
C ASP A 4 -10.94 -2.87 -1.09
N ARG A 5 -9.81 -2.92 -1.78
CA ARG A 5 -8.48 -2.69 -1.19
C ARG A 5 -7.71 -1.62 -1.94
N ILE A 6 -7.05 -0.73 -1.19
CA ILE A 6 -6.13 0.27 -1.74
C ILE A 6 -4.81 0.13 -0.99
N THR A 7 -3.70 -0.02 -1.73
CA THR A 7 -2.35 0.01 -1.15
C THR A 7 -1.61 1.24 -1.66
N ILE A 8 -1.07 2.04 -0.75
CA ILE A 8 -0.21 3.17 -1.05
C ILE A 8 1.23 2.76 -0.76
N ILE A 9 2.12 3.00 -1.73
CA ILE A 9 3.56 2.73 -1.62
C ILE A 9 4.28 4.08 -1.51
N ALA A 10 5.17 4.22 -0.54
CA ALA A 10 5.90 5.45 -0.24
C ALA A 10 7.39 5.19 0.06
N GLU A 11 8.23 6.18 -0.24
CA GLU A 11 9.69 6.11 -0.02
C GLU A 11 10.09 6.25 1.46
N SER A 12 9.22 6.81 2.31
CA SER A 12 9.48 6.97 3.74
C SER A 12 8.27 6.59 4.59
N PHE A 13 8.54 6.25 5.85
CA PHE A 13 7.51 5.93 6.83
C PHE A 13 6.62 7.14 7.10
N GLU A 14 7.19 8.33 7.20
CA GLU A 14 6.47 9.58 7.45
C GLU A 14 5.47 9.87 6.33
N ALA A 15 5.87 9.66 5.07
CA ALA A 15 4.97 9.83 3.93
C ALA A 15 3.80 8.84 3.98
N ALA A 16 4.05 7.56 4.32
CA ALA A 16 3.01 6.56 4.48
C ALA A 16 2.05 6.87 5.64
N ALA A 17 2.59 7.29 6.79
CA ALA A 17 1.81 7.67 7.96
C ALA A 17 1.00 8.96 7.74
N LEU A 18 1.56 9.90 6.98
CA LEU A 18 0.88 11.13 6.61
C LEU A 18 -0.28 10.86 5.66
N GLU A 19 -0.13 9.98 4.68
CA GLU A 19 -1.26 9.56 3.82
C GLU A 19 -2.37 8.88 4.62
N PHE A 20 -2.03 8.09 5.65
CA PHE A 20 -3.03 7.53 6.59
C PHE A 20 -3.87 8.61 7.27
N HIS A 21 -3.27 9.74 7.65
CA HIS A 21 -3.98 10.82 8.32
C HIS A 21 -4.66 11.80 7.34
N ARG A 22 -4.08 12.01 6.15
CA ARG A 22 -4.54 12.98 5.15
C ARG A 22 -5.68 12.47 4.31
N ARG A 23 -5.61 11.20 3.88
CA ARG A 23 -6.68 10.64 3.08
C ARG A 23 -7.84 10.35 4.01
N ASN A 24 -8.92 11.11 3.84
CA ASN A 24 -10.20 10.86 4.49
C ASN A 24 -10.88 9.57 3.96
N LEU A 25 -10.10 8.56 3.59
CA LEU A 25 -10.55 7.22 3.22
C LEU A 25 -11.37 6.58 4.33
N SER A 26 -11.14 6.99 5.58
CA SER A 26 -12.02 6.70 6.71
C SER A 26 -13.46 7.17 6.46
N ALA A 27 -13.67 8.39 5.95
CA ALA A 27 -15.01 8.86 5.58
C ALA A 27 -15.61 8.12 4.38
N GLU A 28 -14.77 7.51 3.54
CA GLU A 28 -15.21 6.62 2.46
C GLU A 28 -15.49 5.18 2.96
N GLY A 29 -15.26 4.89 4.24
CA GLY A 29 -15.51 3.60 4.89
C GLY A 29 -14.34 2.64 4.89
N TYR A 30 -13.14 3.07 4.49
CA TYR A 30 -11.94 2.26 4.55
C TYR A 30 -11.31 2.26 5.94
N ARG A 31 -10.72 1.13 6.33
CA ARG A 31 -9.89 0.95 7.53
C ARG A 31 -8.54 0.35 7.17
N MET A 32 -7.53 0.54 8.02
CA MET A 32 -6.23 -0.11 7.80
C MET A 32 -6.35 -1.64 7.90
N ALA A 33 -5.68 -2.32 6.98
CA ALA A 33 -5.62 -3.78 6.91
C ALA A 33 -4.54 -4.40 7.80
N GLY A 34 -3.63 -3.58 8.35
CA GLY A 34 -2.46 -4.02 9.11
C GLY A 34 -1.43 -2.90 9.29
N PRO A 35 -0.26 -3.21 9.88
CA PRO A 35 0.80 -2.23 10.10
C PRO A 35 1.43 -1.77 8.77
N ILE A 36 2.06 -0.59 8.80
CA ILE A 36 2.92 -0.14 7.70
C ILE A 36 4.17 -1.00 7.71
N ALA A 37 4.48 -1.65 6.57
CA ALA A 37 5.64 -2.54 6.44
C ALA A 37 6.57 -2.05 5.33
N MET A 38 7.88 -2.22 5.54
CA MET A 38 8.89 -2.00 4.51
C MET A 38 9.09 -3.30 3.72
N SER A 39 9.06 -3.24 2.39
CA SER A 39 9.15 -4.43 1.53
C SER A 39 9.78 -4.07 0.18
N ARG A 40 10.46 -5.03 -0.44
CA ARG A 40 10.85 -4.93 -1.86
C ARG A 40 9.67 -5.38 -2.71
N PHE A 41 9.39 -4.64 -3.78
CA PHE A 41 8.27 -4.93 -4.67
C PHE A 41 8.79 -5.46 -6.00
N GLU A 42 8.17 -6.52 -6.49
CA GLU A 42 8.50 -7.16 -7.75
C GLU A 42 7.20 -7.37 -8.53
N MET A 43 7.18 -6.97 -9.80
CA MET A 43 6.06 -7.18 -10.71
C MET A 43 6.36 -8.36 -11.62
N LEU A 44 5.42 -9.30 -11.72
CA LEU A 44 5.44 -10.34 -12.73
C LEU A 44 4.73 -9.82 -13.98
N ASN A 45 5.43 -9.84 -15.11
CA ASN A 45 4.87 -9.55 -16.42
C ASN A 45 5.07 -10.78 -17.32
N GLY A 46 4.09 -11.68 -17.31
CA GLY A 46 4.23 -13.00 -17.94
C GLY A 46 5.31 -13.84 -17.23
N PRO A 47 6.30 -14.39 -17.96
CA PRO A 47 7.38 -15.18 -17.35
C PRO A 47 8.48 -14.33 -16.70
N GLU A 48 8.51 -13.02 -16.94
CA GLU A 48 9.56 -12.13 -16.48
C GLU A 48 9.18 -11.45 -15.16
N ARG A 49 10.16 -11.33 -14.26
CA ARG A 49 10.04 -10.62 -12.99
C ARG A 49 10.84 -9.33 -13.06
N GLN A 50 10.20 -8.21 -12.78
CA GLN A 50 10.80 -6.88 -12.76
C GLN A 50 10.81 -6.35 -11.33
N ASP A 51 11.98 -5.94 -10.85
CA ASP A 51 12.08 -5.15 -9.63
C ASP A 51 11.38 -3.80 -9.84
N LEU A 52 10.48 -3.45 -8.94
CA LEU A 52 9.90 -2.11 -8.88
C LEU A 52 10.81 -1.20 -8.02
N PHE A 53 10.76 0.10 -8.28
CA PHE A 53 11.50 1.12 -7.51
C PHE A 53 13.02 0.87 -7.46
N ASP A 54 13.60 0.41 -8.57
CA ASP A 54 15.02 0.05 -8.68
C ASP A 54 15.48 -1.01 -7.65
N GLY A 55 14.56 -1.85 -7.18
CA GLY A 55 14.82 -2.86 -6.16
C GLY A 55 14.95 -2.30 -4.74
N LYS A 56 14.74 -1.00 -4.54
CA LYS A 56 14.78 -0.38 -3.21
C LYS A 56 13.55 -0.81 -2.39
N PRO A 57 13.71 -1.14 -1.09
CA PRO A 57 12.58 -1.36 -0.22
C PRO A 57 11.76 -0.08 -0.04
N MET A 58 10.44 -0.22 -0.09
CA MET A 58 9.48 0.87 0.07
C MET A 58 8.51 0.55 1.21
N PHE A 59 7.88 1.56 1.77
CA PHE A 59 6.82 1.38 2.76
C PHE A 59 5.48 1.18 2.07
N ALA A 60 4.70 0.19 2.50
CA ALA A 60 3.33 0.00 2.05
C ALA A 60 2.34 0.09 3.20
N VAL A 61 1.25 0.80 2.94
CA VAL A 61 0.06 0.84 3.79
C VAL A 61 -1.14 0.38 2.99
N THR A 62 -1.92 -0.54 3.54
CA THR A 62 -3.11 -1.09 2.86
C THR A 62 -4.37 -0.74 3.64
N PHE A 63 -5.38 -0.30 2.91
CA PHE A 63 -6.72 0.03 3.37
C PHE A 63 -7.71 -0.98 2.79
N VAL A 64 -8.70 -1.37 3.58
CA VAL A 64 -9.79 -2.26 3.17
C VAL A 64 -11.13 -1.64 3.48
N LYS A 65 -12.11 -1.86 2.62
CA LYS A 65 -13.52 -1.53 2.83
C LYS A 65 -14.35 -2.76 2.54
N GLU A 66 -15.20 -3.13 3.48
CA GLU A 66 -16.15 -4.23 3.28
C GLU A 66 -17.25 -3.75 2.33
N SER A 67 -17.49 -4.52 1.26
CA SER A 67 -18.52 -4.28 0.25
C SER A 67 -19.82 -5.00 0.59
#